data_AF-A0AAX3IUM1-F1
#
_entry.id   AF-A0AAX3IUM1-F1
#
_cell.length_a   1.000
_cell.length_b   1.000
_cell.length_c   1.000
_cell.angle_alpha   90.00
_cell.angle_beta   90.00
_cell.angle_gamma   90.00
#
_symmetry.space_group_name_H-M   'P 1'
#
loop_
_entity.id
_entity.type
_entity.pdbx_description
1 polymer ?
#
loop_
_entity_poly.entity_id
_entity_poly.type
_entity_poly.pdbx_seq_one_letter_code
_entity_poly.pdbx_strand_id
1 'polypeptide(L)'
;MAYGDENTKLENFDRIIPENVFQEVTSITTDQFRFLRDGGDYVDEETGGTEQFDGHLFDPVVFDDSVKECIQLRHRLANYFDENLREDIFDYVPPQKTNQIFTPRRVVVQMVDMLEQENPVCFDDPTHTFADLYMKSGLYITEIIKRLYRNEGMRDAYPDDRERLEHQVYGIAPTEIIYQIVTHYILGCDDEVGNGCKTHFVKANLAELAKNGKLSEYVEQVFGDSLND
;
A
#
# COMPACT_ATOMS: atom_id res chain seq x y z
N MET A 1 6.09 -1.56 -5.87
CA MET A 1 5.97 -0.10 -5.65
C MET A 1 4.76 0.36 -6.43
N ALA A 2 4.09 1.42 -5.97
CA ALA A 2 2.99 2.02 -6.73
C ALA A 2 3.48 2.76 -7.98
N TYR A 3 4.67 3.36 -7.91
CA TYR A 3 5.32 4.07 -9.01
C TYR A 3 6.80 3.70 -9.07
N GLY A 4 7.38 3.74 -10.27
CA GLY A 4 8.80 3.48 -10.50
C GLY A 4 9.14 2.02 -10.77
N ASP A 5 10.16 1.85 -11.60
CA ASP A 5 10.71 0.62 -12.15
C ASP A 5 12.25 0.64 -12.09
N GLU A 6 12.90 -0.39 -12.63
CA GLU A 6 14.38 -0.50 -12.63
C GLU A 6 15.08 0.65 -13.36
N ASN A 7 14.35 1.40 -14.20
CA ASN A 7 14.83 2.56 -14.94
C ASN A 7 14.60 3.89 -14.21
N THR A 8 14.04 3.84 -13.01
CA THR A 8 13.79 5.02 -12.20
C THR A 8 15.11 5.56 -11.65
N LYS A 9 15.35 6.83 -11.94
CA LYS A 9 16.57 7.56 -11.62
C LYS A 9 16.23 8.96 -11.13
N LEU A 10 17.19 9.62 -10.48
CA LEU A 10 17.01 11.00 -10.00
C LEU A 10 16.61 11.97 -11.14
N GLU A 11 17.10 11.74 -12.36
CA GLU A 11 16.82 12.56 -13.54
C GLU A 11 15.37 12.50 -14.06
N ASN A 12 14.66 11.40 -13.80
CA ASN A 12 13.31 11.16 -14.32
C ASN A 12 12.24 10.99 -13.22
N PHE A 13 12.65 10.95 -11.94
CA PHE A 13 11.78 10.72 -10.79
C PHE A 13 10.58 11.68 -10.72
N ASP A 14 10.81 12.96 -11.05
CA ASP A 14 9.78 14.01 -11.04
C ASP A 14 8.71 13.85 -12.14
N ARG A 15 8.93 12.94 -13.11
CA ARG A 15 8.02 12.68 -14.23
C ARG A 15 7.28 11.35 -14.09
N ILE A 16 7.76 10.47 -13.21
CA ILE A 16 7.20 9.13 -12.99
C ILE A 16 5.98 9.21 -12.08
N ILE A 17 6.00 10.10 -11.09
CA ILE A 17 4.96 10.24 -10.08
C ILE A 17 4.06 11.42 -10.45
N PRO A 18 2.72 11.25 -10.49
CA PRO A 18 1.79 12.36 -10.68
C PRO A 18 2.00 13.46 -9.64
N GLU A 19 1.94 14.74 -10.05
CA GLU A 19 2.31 15.87 -9.18
C GLU A 19 1.49 15.94 -7.88
N ASN A 20 0.20 15.63 -7.97
CA ASN A 20 -0.69 15.60 -6.80
C ASN A 20 -0.27 14.52 -5.80
N VAL A 21 0.13 13.34 -6.29
CA VAL A 21 0.61 12.23 -5.45
C VAL A 21 1.98 12.56 -4.87
N PHE A 22 2.86 13.17 -5.67
CA PHE A 22 4.18 13.60 -5.22
C PHE A 22 4.08 14.58 -4.06
N GLN A 23 3.22 15.59 -4.19
CA GLN A 23 3.01 16.59 -3.13
C GLN A 23 2.38 15.98 -1.87
N GLU A 24 1.41 15.07 -2.03
CA GLU A 24 0.78 14.39 -0.91
C GLU A 24 1.78 13.59 -0.08
N VAL A 25 2.74 12.91 -0.72
CA VAL A 25 3.71 12.03 -0.05
C VAL A 25 4.91 12.81 0.49
N THR A 26 5.45 13.75 -0.29
CA THR A 26 6.70 14.45 0.04
C THR A 26 6.49 15.78 0.76
N SER A 27 5.26 16.29 0.78
CA SER A 27 4.90 17.63 1.27
C SER A 27 5.57 18.80 0.50
N ILE A 28 6.18 18.54 -0.65
CA ILE A 28 6.77 19.55 -1.55
C ILE A 28 6.25 19.35 -2.97
N THR A 29 6.23 20.41 -3.77
CA THR A 29 5.85 20.30 -5.20
C THR A 29 6.97 19.69 -6.03
N THR A 30 6.64 19.23 -7.24
CA THR A 30 7.63 18.78 -8.23
C THR A 30 8.62 19.90 -8.59
N ASP A 31 8.16 21.14 -8.66
CA ASP A 31 9.03 22.30 -8.91
C ASP A 31 9.97 22.58 -7.75
N GLN A 32 9.51 22.47 -6.50
CA GLN A 32 10.40 22.55 -5.33
C GLN A 32 11.44 21.43 -5.35
N PHE A 33 11.03 20.21 -5.70
CA PHE A 33 11.97 19.10 -5.85
C PHE A 33 12.99 19.35 -6.96
N ARG A 34 12.57 19.85 -8.13
CA ARG A 34 13.48 20.25 -9.23
C ARG A 34 14.46 21.32 -8.78
N PHE A 35 14.00 22.33 -8.04
CA PHE A 35 14.88 23.34 -7.47
C PHE A 35 15.92 22.73 -6.52
N LEU A 36 15.53 21.78 -5.65
CA LEU A 36 16.47 21.07 -4.77
C LEU A 36 17.48 20.20 -5.54
N ARG A 37 17.07 19.63 -6.68
CA ARG A 37 17.90 18.77 -7.53
C ARG A 37 18.85 19.55 -8.44
N ASP A 38 18.31 20.52 -9.16
CA ASP A 38 18.96 21.22 -10.28
C ASP A 38 19.53 22.59 -9.88
N GLY A 39 19.10 23.13 -8.75
CA GLY A 39 19.46 24.47 -8.31
C GLY A 39 18.62 25.55 -8.99
N GLY A 40 18.88 26.80 -8.61
CA GLY A 40 18.20 27.96 -9.17
C GLY A 40 18.33 29.21 -8.31
N ASP A 41 17.80 30.31 -8.81
CA ASP A 41 17.76 31.58 -8.10
C ASP A 41 16.59 31.59 -7.11
N TYR A 42 16.83 32.10 -5.90
CA TYR A 42 15.81 32.38 -4.91
C TYR A 42 16.00 33.77 -4.30
N VAL A 43 14.94 34.31 -3.72
CA VAL A 43 15.02 35.58 -2.99
C VAL A 43 15.18 35.25 -1.52
N ASP A 44 16.28 35.68 -0.93
CA ASP A 44 16.52 35.53 0.50
C ASP A 44 15.56 36.46 1.28
N GLU A 45 14.80 35.89 2.21
CA GLU A 45 13.75 36.62 2.94
C GLU A 45 14.31 37.64 3.96
N GLU A 46 15.56 37.47 4.41
CA GLU A 46 16.20 38.35 5.39
C GLU A 46 16.87 39.56 4.73
N THR A 47 17.51 39.35 3.59
CA THR A 47 18.29 40.35 2.88
C THR A 47 17.54 40.98 1.72
N GLY A 48 16.49 40.31 1.20
CA GLY A 48 15.76 40.71 0.01
C GLY A 48 16.59 40.61 -1.28
N GLY A 49 17.78 40.02 -1.21
CA GLY A 49 18.68 39.80 -2.35
C GLY A 49 18.34 38.52 -3.11
N THR A 50 18.63 38.49 -4.41
CA THR A 50 18.63 37.25 -5.18
C THR A 50 19.90 36.49 -4.88
N GLU A 51 19.75 35.29 -4.33
CA GLU A 51 20.83 34.32 -4.12
C GLU A 51 20.65 33.14 -5.08
N GLN A 52 21.75 32.43 -5.33
CA GLN A 52 21.77 31.27 -6.21
C GLN A 52 22.04 30.01 -5.38
N PHE A 53 21.16 29.02 -5.48
CA PHE A 53 21.36 27.69 -4.92
C PHE A 53 21.93 26.77 -6.00
N ASP A 54 23.06 26.13 -5.73
CA ASP A 54 23.76 25.27 -6.71
C ASP A 54 23.04 23.93 -6.98
N GLY A 55 21.97 23.62 -6.25
CA GLY A 55 21.26 22.35 -6.41
C GLY A 55 22.01 21.18 -5.76
N HIS A 56 21.89 20.00 -6.40
CA HIS A 56 22.62 18.78 -6.04
C HIS A 56 22.45 18.34 -4.59
N LEU A 57 21.29 18.61 -3.98
CA LEU A 57 20.98 18.10 -2.64
C LEU A 57 21.00 16.56 -2.59
N PHE A 58 20.71 15.91 -3.72
CA PHE A 58 20.70 14.47 -3.87
C PHE A 58 21.92 14.02 -4.68
N ASP A 59 22.64 13.01 -4.17
CA ASP A 59 23.69 12.33 -4.91
C ASP A 59 23.04 11.36 -5.93
N PRO A 60 23.22 11.56 -7.25
CA PRO A 60 22.57 10.72 -8.25
C PRO A 60 22.99 9.25 -8.18
N VAL A 61 24.25 8.96 -7.86
CA VAL A 61 24.77 7.59 -7.79
C VAL A 61 24.12 6.87 -6.62
N VAL A 62 24.11 7.52 -5.45
CA VAL A 62 23.48 6.96 -4.25
C VAL A 62 21.97 6.78 -4.45
N PHE A 63 21.28 7.76 -5.06
CA PHE A 63 19.84 7.69 -5.30
C PHE A 63 19.50 6.54 -6.26
N ASP A 64 20.14 6.50 -7.43
CA ASP A 64 19.84 5.53 -8.48
C ASP A 64 20.14 4.10 -8.02
N ASP A 65 21.25 3.89 -7.30
CA ASP A 65 21.61 2.56 -6.78
C ASP A 65 20.67 2.14 -5.63
N SER A 66 20.23 3.09 -4.79
CA SER A 66 19.23 2.81 -3.74
C SER A 66 17.89 2.39 -4.34
N VAL A 67 17.44 3.02 -5.43
CA VAL A 67 16.20 2.65 -6.11
C VAL A 67 16.30 1.24 -6.70
N LYS A 68 17.40 0.92 -7.38
CA LYS A 68 17.64 -0.42 -7.93
C LYS A 68 17.66 -1.49 -6.84
N GLU A 69 18.41 -1.27 -5.77
CA GLU A 69 18.49 -2.21 -4.66
C GLU A 69 17.11 -2.42 -4.02
N CYS A 70 16.34 -1.34 -3.81
CA CYS A 70 14.97 -1.41 -3.30
C CYS A 70 14.06 -2.28 -4.19
N ILE A 71 14.16 -2.13 -5.51
CA ILE A 71 13.39 -2.94 -6.46
C ILE A 71 13.81 -4.42 -6.41
N GLN A 72 15.11 -4.70 -6.36
CA GLN A 72 15.62 -6.06 -6.25
C GLN A 72 15.22 -6.73 -4.94
N LEU A 73 15.34 -6.02 -3.82
CA LEU A 73 14.84 -6.43 -2.50
C LEU A 73 13.36 -6.78 -2.57
N ARG A 74 12.55 -5.92 -3.19
CA ARG A 74 11.12 -6.15 -3.37
C ARG A 74 10.85 -7.43 -4.16
N HIS A 75 11.53 -7.66 -5.28
CA HIS A 75 11.34 -8.89 -6.06
C HIS A 75 11.76 -10.14 -5.27
N ARG A 76 12.85 -10.06 -4.50
CA ARG A 76 13.31 -11.15 -3.63
C ARG A 76 12.29 -11.48 -2.52
N LEU A 77 11.56 -10.49 -2.04
CA LEU A 77 10.60 -10.59 -0.94
C LEU A 77 9.13 -10.62 -1.41
N ALA A 78 8.87 -10.77 -2.72
CA ALA A 78 7.53 -10.61 -3.30
C ALA A 78 6.55 -11.75 -2.95
N ASN A 79 7.05 -12.93 -2.56
CA ASN A 79 6.19 -14.07 -2.24
C ASN A 79 5.72 -14.05 -0.78
N TYR A 80 4.77 -13.18 -0.45
CA TYR A 80 4.31 -13.00 0.93
C TYR A 80 3.57 -14.22 1.53
N PHE A 81 3.19 -15.20 0.71
CA PHE A 81 2.57 -16.44 1.14
C PHE A 81 3.60 -17.48 1.65
N ASP A 82 4.88 -17.34 1.29
CA ASP A 82 5.94 -18.25 1.74
C ASP A 82 6.31 -18.00 3.21
N GLU A 83 6.11 -19.01 4.04
CA GLU A 83 6.40 -18.96 5.48
C GLU A 83 7.89 -18.96 5.81
N ASN A 84 8.73 -19.37 4.86
CA ASN A 84 10.17 -19.36 5.03
C ASN A 84 10.73 -17.93 4.98
N LEU A 85 9.97 -16.97 4.43
CA LEU A 85 10.31 -15.55 4.47
C LEU A 85 10.06 -14.98 5.87
N ARG A 86 11.18 -14.74 6.57
CA ARG A 86 11.23 -14.15 7.91
C ARG A 86 11.17 -12.62 7.91
N GLU A 87 11.36 -12.00 6.76
CA GLU A 87 11.36 -10.56 6.55
C GLU A 87 10.43 -10.20 5.38
N ASP A 88 9.87 -9.00 5.40
CA ASP A 88 9.15 -8.41 4.28
C ASP A 88 9.72 -7.03 3.91
N ILE A 89 9.25 -6.44 2.81
CA ILE A 89 9.76 -5.14 2.33
C ILE A 89 9.47 -3.99 3.32
N PHE A 90 8.47 -4.11 4.20
CA PHE A 90 8.14 -3.09 5.18
C PHE A 90 9.09 -3.10 6.38
N ASP A 91 9.78 -4.21 6.67
CA ASP A 91 10.83 -4.26 7.69
C ASP A 91 12.01 -3.31 7.38
N TYR A 92 12.17 -2.95 6.10
CA TYR A 92 13.18 -2.01 5.60
C TYR A 92 12.68 -0.56 5.56
N VAL A 93 11.40 -0.32 5.84
CA VAL A 93 10.83 1.04 5.89
C VAL A 93 11.00 1.60 7.31
N PRO A 94 11.81 2.66 7.50
CA PRO A 94 11.99 3.24 8.82
C PRO A 94 10.66 3.82 9.34
N PRO A 95 10.47 3.86 10.67
CA PRO A 95 9.30 4.49 11.28
C PRO A 95 9.12 5.92 10.77
N GLN A 96 8.01 6.17 10.08
CA GLN A 96 7.71 7.48 9.53
C GLN A 96 7.30 8.44 10.65
N LYS A 97 7.74 9.70 10.60
CA LYS A 97 7.35 10.75 11.56
C LYS A 97 5.93 11.28 11.34
N THR A 98 5.24 10.78 10.32
CA THR A 98 3.87 11.14 9.95
C THR A 98 2.88 10.07 10.41
N ASN A 99 1.57 10.27 10.18
CA ASN A 99 0.51 9.29 10.48
C ASN A 99 0.61 7.99 9.65
N GLN A 100 1.68 7.79 8.88
CA GLN A 100 2.00 6.60 8.11
C GLN A 100 2.67 5.51 8.98
N ILE A 101 2.14 5.31 10.19
CA ILE A 101 2.57 4.21 11.07
C ILE A 101 1.88 2.93 10.59
N PHE A 102 2.69 1.90 10.34
CA PHE A 102 2.23 0.56 10.00
C PHE A 102 2.19 -0.32 11.25
N THR A 103 1.17 -1.17 11.34
CA THR A 103 1.10 -2.18 12.41
C THR A 103 2.15 -3.25 12.14
N PRO A 104 3.12 -3.50 13.06
CA PRO A 104 4.15 -4.50 12.84
C PRO A 104 3.57 -5.90 12.62
N ARG A 105 4.19 -6.73 11.77
CA ARG A 105 3.72 -8.08 11.42
C ARG A 105 3.36 -8.94 12.63
N ARG A 106 4.19 -8.93 13.68
CA ARG A 106 3.93 -9.69 14.91
C ARG A 106 2.60 -9.30 15.56
N VAL A 107 2.27 -8.00 15.56
CA VAL A 107 1.02 -7.50 16.13
C VAL A 107 -0.16 -7.88 15.24
N VAL A 108 0.00 -7.81 13.92
CA VAL A 108 -1.03 -8.27 12.97
C VAL A 108 -1.38 -9.75 13.18
N VAL A 109 -0.37 -10.62 13.28
CA VAL A 109 -0.59 -12.06 13.55
C VAL A 109 -1.35 -12.24 14.86
N GLN A 110 -0.94 -11.53 15.92
CA GLN A 110 -1.65 -11.56 17.21
C GLN A 110 -3.11 -11.08 17.10
N MET A 111 -3.38 -10.04 16.32
CA MET A 111 -4.75 -9.55 16.09
C MET A 111 -5.63 -10.62 15.42
N VAL A 112 -5.10 -11.29 14.40
CA VAL A 112 -5.83 -12.35 13.68
C VAL A 112 -5.99 -13.60 14.55
N ASP A 113 -4.98 -13.96 15.35
CA ASP A 113 -5.09 -15.05 16.33
C ASP A 113 -6.19 -14.77 17.37
N MET A 114 -6.29 -13.53 17.87
CA MET A 114 -7.35 -13.14 18.80
C MET A 114 -8.73 -13.15 18.11
N LEU A 115 -8.82 -12.73 16.85
CA LEU A 115 -10.06 -12.79 16.08
C LEU A 115 -10.59 -14.23 15.99
N GLU A 116 -9.71 -15.19 15.71
CA GLU A 116 -10.02 -16.62 15.64
C GLU A 116 -10.37 -17.23 17.01
N GLN A 117 -9.73 -16.76 18.09
CA GLN A 117 -10.06 -17.18 19.45
C GLN A 117 -11.45 -16.70 19.89
N GLU A 118 -11.81 -15.45 19.58
CA GLU A 118 -13.12 -14.87 19.91
C GLU A 118 -14.24 -15.42 19.01
N ASN A 119 -13.91 -15.80 17.77
CA ASN A 119 -14.84 -16.38 16.80
C ASN A 119 -14.24 -17.69 16.27
N PRO A 120 -14.31 -18.79 17.06
CA PRO A 120 -13.80 -20.07 16.62
C PRO A 120 -14.41 -20.45 15.27
N VAL A 121 -13.60 -21.03 14.39
CA VAL A 121 -14.06 -21.57 13.10
C VAL A 121 -14.48 -20.47 12.09
N CYS A 122 -14.17 -19.18 12.36
CA CYS A 122 -14.57 -18.07 11.50
C CYS A 122 -14.00 -18.15 10.07
N PHE A 123 -12.83 -18.76 9.90
CA PHE A 123 -12.19 -18.98 8.60
C PHE A 123 -12.66 -20.25 7.87
N ASP A 124 -13.45 -21.12 8.51
CA ASP A 124 -13.95 -22.35 7.89
C ASP A 124 -15.32 -22.15 7.19
N ASP A 125 -16.00 -21.03 7.46
CA ASP A 125 -17.31 -20.74 6.87
C ASP A 125 -17.14 -19.93 5.56
N PRO A 126 -17.53 -20.49 4.40
CA PRO A 126 -17.42 -19.80 3.12
C PRO A 126 -18.32 -18.56 3.00
N THR A 127 -19.34 -18.42 3.87
CA THR A 127 -20.27 -17.28 3.86
C THR A 127 -19.76 -16.09 4.67
N HIS A 128 -18.71 -16.25 5.46
CA HIS A 128 -18.12 -15.13 6.19
C HIS A 128 -17.29 -14.25 5.26
N THR A 129 -17.38 -12.94 5.48
CA THR A 129 -16.58 -11.93 4.80
C THR A 129 -15.75 -11.13 5.80
N PHE A 130 -14.59 -10.65 5.34
CA PHE A 130 -13.61 -9.93 6.13
C PHE A 130 -13.32 -8.59 5.47
N ALA A 131 -13.17 -7.54 6.28
CA ALA A 131 -12.93 -6.20 5.77
C ALA A 131 -11.79 -5.48 6.52
N ASP A 132 -10.94 -4.80 5.76
CA ASP A 132 -10.05 -3.76 6.27
C ASP A 132 -10.46 -2.41 5.68
N LEU A 133 -11.27 -1.65 6.44
CA LEU A 133 -11.81 -0.37 5.99
C LEU A 133 -10.79 0.78 6.05
N TYR A 134 -9.55 0.54 6.48
CA TYR A 134 -8.53 1.59 6.49
C TYR A 134 -7.15 1.02 6.23
N MET A 135 -7.02 0.39 5.06
CA MET A 135 -5.79 -0.25 4.62
C MET A 135 -4.65 0.76 4.53
N LYS A 136 -3.48 0.36 5.04
CA LYS A 136 -2.22 1.09 4.89
C LYS A 136 -1.14 0.23 4.24
N SER A 137 -0.48 -0.62 5.02
CA SER A 137 0.51 -1.57 4.49
C SER A 137 -0.13 -2.78 3.83
N GLY A 138 -1.41 -3.05 4.11
CA GLY A 138 -2.09 -4.28 3.65
C GLY A 138 -1.74 -5.51 4.49
N LEU A 139 -0.92 -5.38 5.53
CA LEU A 139 -0.49 -6.52 6.35
C LEU A 139 -1.66 -7.25 7.02
N TYR A 140 -2.64 -6.51 7.56
CA TYR A 140 -3.79 -7.10 8.25
C TYR A 140 -4.64 -7.95 7.30
N ILE A 141 -5.09 -7.35 6.19
CA ILE A 141 -5.89 -8.06 5.20
C ILE A 141 -5.11 -9.22 4.54
N THR A 142 -3.79 -9.09 4.37
CA THR A 142 -2.95 -10.18 3.86
C THR A 142 -2.87 -11.36 4.82
N GLU A 143 -2.78 -11.11 6.13
CA GLU A 143 -2.79 -12.20 7.12
C GLU A 143 -4.15 -12.92 7.13
N ILE A 144 -5.27 -12.19 6.98
CA ILE A 144 -6.60 -12.79 6.78
C ILE A 144 -6.63 -13.68 5.53
N ILE A 145 -6.16 -13.17 4.39
CA ILE A 145 -6.09 -13.94 3.13
C ILE A 145 -5.26 -15.21 3.34
N LYS A 146 -4.12 -15.14 4.04
CA LYS A 146 -3.29 -16.32 4.32
C LYS A 146 -4.02 -17.38 5.16
N ARG A 147 -4.87 -16.98 6.11
CA ARG A 147 -5.71 -17.92 6.90
C ARG A 147 -6.71 -18.64 5.99
N LEU A 148 -7.43 -17.89 5.16
CA LEU A 148 -8.37 -18.43 4.18
C LEU A 148 -7.70 -19.38 3.18
N TYR A 149 -6.48 -19.05 2.74
CA TYR A 149 -5.75 -19.88 1.77
C TYR A 149 -5.31 -21.24 2.33
N ARG A 150 -5.01 -21.29 3.62
CA ARG A 150 -4.51 -22.49 4.31
C ARG A 150 -5.63 -23.36 4.84
N ASN A 151 -6.80 -22.79 5.04
CA ASN A 151 -7.94 -23.49 5.57
C ASN A 151 -8.38 -24.60 4.58
N GLU A 152 -8.41 -25.86 5.05
CA GLU A 152 -8.76 -27.00 4.20
C GLU A 152 -10.21 -26.95 3.73
N GLY A 153 -11.14 -26.54 4.60
CA GLY A 153 -12.56 -26.36 4.23
C GLY A 153 -12.74 -25.31 3.15
N MET A 154 -11.99 -24.21 3.22
CA MET A 154 -11.99 -23.17 2.18
C MET A 154 -11.40 -23.65 0.87
N ARG A 155 -10.35 -24.48 0.90
CA ARG A 155 -9.78 -25.09 -0.31
C ARG A 155 -10.74 -26.07 -0.98
N ASP A 156 -11.56 -26.77 -0.19
CA ASP A 156 -12.58 -27.67 -0.72
C ASP A 156 -13.78 -26.89 -1.30
N ALA A 157 -14.21 -25.82 -0.63
CA ALA A 157 -15.32 -24.97 -1.07
C ALA A 157 -14.97 -24.15 -2.32
N TYR A 158 -13.75 -23.63 -2.38
CA TYR A 158 -13.23 -22.81 -3.48
C TYR A 158 -11.83 -23.29 -3.87
N PRO A 159 -11.73 -24.30 -4.74
CA PRO A 159 -10.45 -24.85 -5.17
C PRO A 159 -9.56 -23.84 -5.91
N ASP A 160 -10.16 -22.85 -6.59
CA ASP A 160 -9.42 -21.74 -7.21
C ASP A 160 -9.02 -20.73 -6.12
N ASP A 161 -7.72 -20.50 -6.00
CA ASP A 161 -7.14 -19.52 -5.07
C ASP A 161 -7.76 -18.11 -5.25
N ARG A 162 -8.10 -17.73 -6.49
CA ARG A 162 -8.61 -16.38 -6.81
C ARG A 162 -10.05 -16.20 -6.38
N GLU A 163 -10.91 -17.18 -6.62
CA GLU A 163 -12.32 -17.12 -6.20
C GLU A 163 -12.44 -16.95 -4.68
N ARG A 164 -11.52 -17.54 -3.90
CA ARG A 164 -11.44 -17.30 -2.44
C ARG A 164 -11.17 -15.85 -2.08
N LEU A 165 -10.29 -15.19 -2.82
CA LEU A 165 -9.93 -13.79 -2.57
C LEU A 165 -11.05 -12.85 -2.99
N GLU A 166 -11.67 -13.09 -4.16
CA GLU A 166 -12.77 -12.26 -4.67
C GLU A 166 -13.99 -12.33 -3.75
N HIS A 167 -14.34 -13.50 -3.22
CA HIS A 167 -15.63 -13.66 -2.52
C HIS A 167 -15.66 -13.09 -1.09
N GLN A 168 -14.54 -13.11 -0.38
CA GLN A 168 -14.56 -12.92 1.08
C GLN A 168 -13.82 -11.69 1.59
N VAL A 169 -13.12 -10.95 0.73
CA VAL A 169 -12.12 -9.97 1.19
C VAL A 169 -12.40 -8.58 0.65
N TYR A 170 -12.66 -7.66 1.56
CA TYR A 170 -13.05 -6.28 1.27
C TYR A 170 -12.03 -5.30 1.86
N GLY A 171 -11.82 -4.17 1.18
CA GLY A 171 -10.78 -3.25 1.59
C GLY A 171 -11.00 -1.81 1.13
N ILE A 172 -10.67 -0.86 1.99
CA ILE A 172 -10.66 0.56 1.62
C ILE A 172 -9.32 1.18 1.94
N ALA A 173 -8.68 1.76 0.93
CA ALA A 173 -7.44 2.52 1.07
C ALA A 173 -7.72 4.03 0.98
N PRO A 174 -7.11 4.87 1.83
CA PRO A 174 -7.45 6.29 1.93
C PRO A 174 -6.92 7.14 0.77
N THR A 175 -5.85 6.72 0.10
CA THR A 175 -5.13 7.50 -0.91
C THR A 175 -4.70 6.63 -2.09
N GLU A 176 -4.42 7.24 -3.23
CA GLU A 176 -4.03 6.51 -4.44
C GLU A 176 -2.76 5.69 -4.22
N ILE A 177 -1.74 6.31 -3.61
CA ILE A 177 -0.48 5.64 -3.35
C ILE A 177 -0.65 4.41 -2.45
N ILE A 178 -1.47 4.52 -1.40
CA ILE A 178 -1.73 3.41 -0.47
C ILE A 178 -2.54 2.32 -1.16
N TYR A 179 -3.57 2.71 -1.92
CA TYR A 179 -4.37 1.77 -2.71
C TYR A 179 -3.48 0.93 -3.63
N GLN A 180 -2.63 1.58 -4.42
CA GLN A 180 -1.70 0.90 -5.33
C GLN A 180 -0.69 0.02 -4.59
N ILE A 181 -0.14 0.48 -3.46
CA ILE A 181 0.79 -0.32 -2.64
C ILE A 181 0.11 -1.61 -2.16
N VAL A 182 -1.08 -1.50 -1.56
CA VAL A 182 -1.79 -2.64 -0.97
C VAL A 182 -2.25 -3.62 -2.06
N THR A 183 -2.81 -3.11 -3.15
CA THR A 183 -3.25 -3.94 -4.28
C THR A 183 -2.09 -4.70 -4.90
N HIS A 184 -0.96 -4.04 -5.19
CA HIS A 184 0.24 -4.72 -5.71
C HIS A 184 0.90 -5.64 -4.69
N TYR A 185 0.77 -5.34 -3.39
CA TYR A 185 1.27 -6.21 -2.33
C TYR A 185 0.50 -7.52 -2.26
N ILE A 186 -0.82 -7.47 -2.43
CA ILE A 186 -1.72 -8.63 -2.33
C ILE A 186 -1.78 -9.43 -3.64
N LEU A 187 -1.84 -8.74 -4.79
CA LEU A 187 -2.03 -9.35 -6.12
C LEU A 187 -0.72 -9.50 -6.93
N GLY A 188 0.43 -9.15 -6.36
CA GLY A 188 1.69 -9.06 -7.10
C GLY A 188 1.81 -7.77 -7.94
N CYS A 189 3.04 -7.42 -8.34
CA CYS A 189 3.25 -6.29 -9.27
C CYS A 189 2.73 -6.68 -10.66
N ASP A 190 2.12 -5.74 -11.39
CA ASP A 190 1.60 -5.95 -12.75
C ASP A 190 0.65 -7.15 -12.91
N ASP A 191 -0.15 -7.44 -11.88
CA ASP A 191 -1.15 -8.52 -11.93
C ASP A 191 -0.51 -9.92 -12.10
N GLU A 192 0.77 -10.08 -11.75
CA GLU A 192 1.52 -11.34 -11.80
C GLU A 192 0.81 -12.48 -11.03
N VAL A 193 0.08 -12.15 -9.96
CA VAL A 193 -0.75 -13.10 -9.19
C VAL A 193 -2.24 -12.89 -9.45
N GLY A 194 -2.69 -11.68 -9.79
CA GLY A 194 -4.10 -11.37 -10.00
C GLY A 194 -4.67 -11.76 -11.37
N ASN A 195 -3.93 -11.65 -12.48
CA ASN A 195 -4.35 -11.99 -13.85
C ASN A 195 -5.84 -11.70 -14.19
N GLY A 196 -6.35 -10.51 -13.85
CA GLY A 196 -7.72 -10.06 -14.04
C GLY A 196 -8.66 -10.20 -12.84
N CYS A 197 -8.13 -10.52 -11.65
CA CYS A 197 -8.88 -10.69 -10.39
C CYS A 197 -9.65 -9.41 -10.04
N LYS A 198 -10.97 -9.52 -9.88
CA LYS A 198 -11.83 -8.42 -9.42
C LYS A 198 -11.76 -8.35 -7.90
N THR A 199 -10.94 -7.45 -7.36
CA THR A 199 -10.92 -7.20 -5.92
C THR A 199 -12.06 -6.31 -5.47
N HIS A 200 -12.55 -6.52 -4.25
CA HIS A 200 -13.39 -5.55 -3.53
C HIS A 200 -12.56 -4.48 -2.79
N PHE A 201 -11.45 -4.05 -3.40
CA PHE A 201 -10.63 -2.97 -2.88
C PHE A 201 -11.02 -1.66 -3.54
N VAL A 202 -11.28 -0.63 -2.73
CA VAL A 202 -11.63 0.70 -3.23
C VAL A 202 -10.77 1.78 -2.60
N LYS A 203 -10.67 2.91 -3.30
CA LYS A 203 -9.98 4.10 -2.81
C LYS A 203 -10.99 5.12 -2.31
N ALA A 204 -10.98 5.41 -1.01
CA ALA A 204 -11.82 6.45 -0.42
C ALA A 204 -11.26 6.99 0.91
N ASN A 205 -11.36 8.30 1.12
CA ASN A 205 -10.99 8.93 2.38
C ASN A 205 -12.08 8.73 3.45
N LEU A 206 -12.09 7.56 4.08
CA LEU A 206 -13.09 7.26 5.11
C LEU A 206 -13.02 8.16 6.33
N ALA A 207 -11.84 8.74 6.64
CA ALA A 207 -11.72 9.66 7.76
C ALA A 207 -12.54 10.94 7.53
N GLU A 208 -12.59 11.43 6.28
CA GLU A 208 -13.43 12.56 5.91
C GLU A 208 -14.91 12.18 5.86
N LEU A 209 -15.26 11.02 5.31
CA LEU A 209 -16.64 10.52 5.29
C LEU A 209 -17.19 10.29 6.71
N ALA A 210 -16.37 9.77 7.62
CA ALA A 210 -16.72 9.58 9.03
C ALA A 210 -16.96 10.92 9.73
N LYS A 211 -16.10 11.93 9.51
CA LYS A 211 -16.30 13.30 10.04
C LYS A 211 -17.61 13.92 9.55
N ASN A 212 -18.03 13.58 8.33
CA ASN A 212 -19.26 14.08 7.71
C ASN A 212 -20.48 13.20 8.00
N GLY A 213 -20.35 12.12 8.79
CA GLY A 213 -21.45 11.20 9.11
C GLY A 213 -21.94 10.35 7.95
N LYS A 214 -21.16 10.20 6.87
CA LYS A 214 -21.53 9.49 5.63
C LYS A 214 -20.88 8.12 5.46
N LEU A 215 -20.14 7.66 6.47
CA LEU A 215 -19.36 6.42 6.40
C LEU A 215 -20.22 5.19 6.07
N SER A 216 -21.33 4.99 6.80
CA SER A 216 -22.19 3.82 6.61
C SER A 216 -22.89 3.83 5.24
N GLU A 217 -23.37 4.98 4.79
CA GLU A 217 -23.99 5.15 3.47
C GLU A 217 -23.01 4.80 2.36
N TYR A 218 -21.76 5.23 2.50
CA TYR A 218 -20.71 4.93 1.53
C TYR A 218 -20.35 3.43 1.51
N VAL A 219 -20.19 2.79 2.67
CA VAL A 219 -19.88 1.35 2.75
C VAL A 219 -21.00 0.53 2.12
N GLU A 220 -22.26 0.86 2.40
CA GLU A 220 -23.43 0.21 1.79
C GLU A 220 -23.45 0.43 0.27
N GLN A 221 -23.19 1.66 -0.19
CA GLN A 221 -23.15 1.97 -1.62
C GLN A 221 -22.08 1.18 -2.36
N VAL A 222 -20.92 0.94 -1.74
CA VAL A 222 -19.78 0.33 -2.41
C VAL A 222 -19.82 -1.20 -2.32
N PHE A 223 -20.23 -1.76 -1.18
CA PHE A 223 -20.15 -3.19 -0.91
C PHE A 223 -21.51 -3.88 -0.75
N GLY A 224 -22.60 -3.12 -0.63
CA GLY A 224 -23.94 -3.67 -0.33
C GLY A 224 -24.40 -4.68 -1.38
N ASP A 225 -24.26 -4.38 -2.68
CA ASP A 225 -24.65 -5.32 -3.74
C ASP A 225 -23.84 -6.63 -3.66
N SER A 226 -22.52 -6.52 -3.48
CA SER A 226 -21.62 -7.68 -3.39
C SER A 226 -21.75 -8.52 -2.12
N LEU A 227 -22.37 -7.99 -1.06
CA LEU A 227 -22.61 -8.72 0.19
C LEU A 227 -23.95 -9.47 0.18
N ASN A 228 -24.80 -9.21 -0.81
CA ASN A 228 -26.14 -9.79 -0.94
C ASN A 228 -26.24 -10.87 -2.04
N ASP A 229 -25.15 -11.15 -2.75
CA ASP A 229 -25.00 -12.20 -3.78
C ASP A 229 -24.51 -13.53 -3.17
#